data_AF-R6H6S6-F1
#
_entry.id   AF-R6H6S6-F1
#
_cell.length_a   1.000
_cell.length_b   1.000
_cell.length_c   1.000
_cell.angle_alpha   90.00
_cell.angle_beta   90.00
_cell.angle_gamma   90.00
#
_symmetry.space_group_name_H-M   'P 1'
#
loop_
_entity.id
_entity.type
_entity.pdbx_description
1 polymer ?
#
loop_
_entity_poly.entity_id
_entity_poly.type
_entity_poly.pdbx_seq_one_letter_code
_entity_poly.pdbx_strand_id
1 'polypeptide(L)'
;MIVDQAIPHREKNPLAVTGFLRGKSKKLELPVSCYLIEHPMGKVLIDTGWDSKYATERSNYFLNSISRPVIKQDESVDCKLKQLGIAPSEIDYLFFSHMDFDHAGGLRLVKDAKQIMAAKEEIADRKILFPLCEKHLGLYQYRTVCI
;
A
#
# COMPACT_ATOMS: atom_id res chain seq x y z
N MET A 1 7.01 8.56 2.53
CA MET A 1 7.14 8.63 1.06
C MET A 1 7.38 10.05 0.62
N ILE A 2 7.92 10.27 -0.60
CA ILE A 2 8.03 11.60 -1.20
C ILE A 2 7.19 11.69 -2.46
N VAL A 3 6.31 12.68 -2.51
CA VAL A 3 5.28 12.83 -3.55
C VAL A 3 5.28 14.26 -4.09
N ASP A 4 4.80 14.48 -5.31
CA ASP A 4 4.49 15.84 -5.76
C ASP A 4 3.29 16.41 -5.00
N GLN A 5 3.38 17.67 -4.58
CA GLN A 5 2.28 18.38 -3.90
C GLN A 5 0.99 18.41 -4.72
N ALA A 6 1.08 18.22 -6.04
CA ALA A 6 -0.06 18.15 -6.93
C ALA A 6 -1.06 17.04 -6.55
N ILE A 7 -0.58 15.93 -6.00
CA ILE A 7 -1.41 14.79 -5.60
C ILE A 7 -2.25 15.11 -4.36
N PRO A 8 -1.67 15.43 -3.18
CA PRO A 8 -2.45 15.72 -1.98
C PRO A 8 -3.27 17.00 -2.10
N HIS A 9 -2.83 17.99 -2.90
CA HIS A 9 -3.61 19.21 -3.14
C HIS A 9 -4.64 19.08 -4.27
N ARG A 10 -4.72 17.91 -4.94
CA ARG A 10 -5.64 17.66 -6.06
C ARG A 10 -5.54 18.75 -7.14
N GLU A 11 -4.31 19.10 -7.52
CA GLU A 11 -4.07 20.04 -8.62
C GLU A 11 -4.68 19.49 -9.92
N LYS A 12 -5.44 20.32 -10.64
CA LYS A 12 -6.13 19.90 -11.88
C LYS A 12 -5.19 19.69 -13.09
N ASN A 13 -3.93 20.11 -12.98
CA ASN A 13 -2.98 20.01 -14.08
C ASN A 13 -2.44 18.56 -14.18
N PRO A 14 -2.76 17.81 -15.24
CA PRO A 14 -2.37 16.40 -15.36
C PRO A 14 -0.85 16.21 -15.43
N LEU A 15 -0.10 17.18 -15.97
CA LEU A 15 1.36 17.13 -16.00
C LEU A 15 1.99 17.34 -14.61
N ALA A 16 1.29 18.02 -13.70
CA ALA A 16 1.78 18.21 -12.34
C ALA A 16 1.69 16.91 -11.52
N VAL A 17 0.64 16.11 -11.75
CA VAL A 17 0.39 14.83 -11.06
C VAL A 17 1.44 13.78 -11.42
N THR A 18 2.02 13.83 -12.62
CA THR A 18 3.11 12.90 -13.01
C THR A 18 4.45 13.22 -12.34
N GLY A 19 4.58 14.41 -11.74
CA GLY A 19 5.82 14.91 -11.18
C GLY A 19 6.91 15.21 -12.21
N PHE A 20 6.60 15.13 -13.51
CA PHE A 20 7.55 15.33 -14.60
C PHE A 20 7.95 16.81 -14.70
N LEU A 21 9.27 17.07 -14.71
CA LEU A 21 9.86 18.43 -14.71
C LEU A 21 9.48 19.30 -13.49
N ARG A 22 8.97 18.69 -12.41
CA ARG A 22 8.64 19.39 -11.17
C ARG A 22 9.86 19.45 -10.25
N GLY A 23 10.24 20.65 -9.83
CA GLY A 23 11.39 20.89 -8.96
C GLY A 23 11.22 20.36 -7.53
N LYS A 24 12.33 20.25 -6.78
CA LYS A 24 12.34 19.76 -5.39
C LYS A 24 11.41 20.54 -4.45
N SER A 25 11.20 21.84 -4.68
CA SER A 25 10.31 22.70 -3.90
C SER A 25 8.82 22.30 -4.00
N LYS A 26 8.46 21.46 -4.97
CA LYS A 26 7.11 20.91 -5.15
C LYS A 26 6.95 19.50 -4.59
N LYS A 27 7.98 18.98 -3.91
CA LYS A 27 7.94 17.65 -3.29
C LYS A 27 7.61 17.76 -1.81
N LEU A 28 6.70 16.91 -1.36
CA LEU A 28 6.30 16.78 0.03
C LEU A 28 6.71 15.40 0.55
N GLU A 29 7.09 15.34 1.81
CA GLU A 29 7.25 14.08 2.53
C GLU A 29 5.96 13.80 3.31
N LEU A 30 5.33 12.68 2.99
CA LEU A 30 4.09 12.23 3.63
C LEU A 30 4.31 10.89 4.33
N PRO A 31 3.72 10.69 5.52
CA PRO A 31 3.72 9.39 6.16
C PRO A 31 2.89 8.39 5.36
N VAL A 32 3.29 7.12 5.41
CA VAL A 32 2.50 5.98 4.95
C VAL A 32 2.26 5.10 6.16
N SER A 33 1.04 4.63 6.33
CA SER A 33 0.63 3.90 7.53
C SER A 33 -0.25 2.72 7.17
N CYS A 34 -0.13 1.65 7.93
CA CYS A 34 -1.05 0.53 7.98
C CYS A 34 -1.55 0.39 9.41
N TYR A 35 -2.72 -0.23 9.59
CA TYR A 35 -3.37 -0.31 10.89
C TYR A 35 -3.69 -1.75 11.25
N LEU A 36 -3.26 -2.18 12.43
CA LEU A 36 -3.65 -3.46 13.02
C LEU A 36 -4.76 -3.21 14.05
N ILE A 37 -5.88 -3.90 13.90
CA ILE A 37 -6.99 -3.91 14.84
C ILE A 37 -7.00 -5.28 15.52
N GLU A 38 -6.75 -5.29 16.82
CA GLU A 38 -6.89 -6.48 17.66
C GLU A 38 -8.29 -6.52 18.26
N HIS A 39 -9.13 -7.39 17.73
CA HIS A 39 -10.50 -7.59 18.20
C HIS A 39 -10.62 -8.98 18.85
N PRO A 40 -11.46 -9.18 19.89
CA PRO A 40 -11.64 -10.50 20.51
C PRO A 40 -12.04 -11.62 19.55
N MET A 41 -12.65 -11.28 18.41
CA MET A 41 -13.07 -12.24 17.37
C MET A 41 -12.03 -12.44 16.25
N GLY A 42 -10.90 -11.72 16.28
CA GLY A 42 -9.85 -11.86 15.27
C GLY A 42 -9.01 -10.60 15.06
N LYS A 43 -7.89 -10.76 14.35
CA LYS A 43 -6.97 -9.68 13.98
C LYS A 43 -7.29 -9.17 12.57
N VAL A 44 -7.45 -7.86 12.43
CA VAL A 44 -7.70 -7.20 11.14
C VAL A 44 -6.52 -6.28 10.81
N LEU A 45 -5.90 -6.47 9.65
CA LEU A 45 -4.89 -5.58 9.10
C LEU A 45 -5.52 -4.71 8.00
N ILE A 46 -5.28 -3.41 8.04
CA ILE A 46 -5.70 -2.46 7.00
C ILE A 46 -4.44 -1.92 6.33
N ASP A 47 -4.35 -2.14 5.02
CA ASP A 47 -3.20 -1.84 4.17
C ASP A 47 -1.89 -2.51 4.62
N THR A 48 -0.84 -2.36 3.81
CA THR A 48 0.45 -3.05 4.01
C THR A 48 1.67 -2.14 3.84
N GLY A 49 1.45 -0.87 3.48
CA GLY A 49 2.54 0.06 3.26
C GLY A 49 3.40 -0.33 2.04
N TRP A 50 4.67 0.09 2.09
CA TRP A 50 5.68 -0.27 1.10
C TRP A 50 6.33 -1.63 1.40
N ASP A 51 6.76 -2.33 0.34
CA ASP A 51 7.61 -3.52 0.47
C ASP A 51 8.98 -3.14 1.09
N SER A 52 9.47 -3.96 2.02
CA SER A 52 10.76 -3.78 2.69
C SER A 52 11.94 -3.71 1.72
N LYS A 53 11.83 -4.28 0.52
CA LYS A 53 12.85 -4.16 -0.54
C LYS A 53 13.20 -2.71 -0.87
N TYR A 54 12.27 -1.76 -0.74
CA TYR A 54 12.53 -0.35 -1.05
C TYR A 54 13.42 0.36 -0.04
N ALA A 55 13.77 -0.31 1.08
CA ALA A 55 14.80 0.18 1.99
C ALA A 55 16.22 0.03 1.43
N THR A 56 16.44 -0.89 0.47
CA THR A 56 17.76 -1.17 -0.12
C THR A 56 17.77 -1.00 -1.64
N GLU A 57 16.65 -1.28 -2.30
CA GLU A 57 16.51 -1.22 -3.74
C GLU A 57 15.96 0.14 -4.19
N ARG A 58 16.51 0.65 -5.30
CA ARG A 58 15.95 1.84 -5.94
C ARG A 58 14.68 1.46 -6.69
N SER A 59 13.60 2.19 -6.40
CA SER A 59 12.37 2.10 -7.20
C SER A 59 12.61 2.61 -8.64
N ASN A 60 11.74 2.23 -9.58
CA ASN A 60 11.88 2.64 -10.98
C ASN A 60 11.63 4.14 -11.16
N TYR A 61 12.06 4.72 -12.29
CA TYR A 61 11.96 6.16 -12.53
C TYR A 61 10.52 6.68 -12.49
N PHE A 62 9.58 5.93 -13.04
CA PHE A 62 8.15 6.28 -13.08
C PHE A 62 7.55 6.38 -11.67
N LEU A 63 7.83 5.38 -10.83
CA LEU A 63 7.39 5.39 -9.44
C LEU A 63 8.05 6.55 -8.68
N ASN A 64 9.35 6.77 -8.86
CA ASN A 64 10.05 7.89 -8.20
C ASN A 64 9.54 9.28 -8.60
N SER A 65 9.00 9.46 -9.82
CA SER A 65 8.49 10.76 -10.26
C SER A 65 7.14 11.08 -9.60
N ILE A 66 6.32 10.05 -9.41
CA ILE A 66 4.95 10.14 -8.86
C ILE A 66 4.97 10.01 -7.34
N SER A 67 5.40 8.86 -6.82
CA SER A 67 5.42 8.51 -5.40
C SER A 67 6.69 7.70 -5.07
N ARG A 68 7.72 8.41 -4.59
CA ARG A 68 8.99 7.81 -4.22
C ARG A 68 8.88 7.11 -2.86
N PRO A 69 9.17 5.80 -2.76
CA PRO A 69 9.23 5.13 -1.48
C PRO A 69 10.37 5.69 -0.62
N VAL A 70 10.05 5.87 0.66
CA VAL A 70 11.01 6.23 1.72
C VAL A 70 10.60 5.38 2.91
N ILE A 71 11.35 4.32 3.17
CA ILE A 71 11.08 3.33 4.21
C ILE A 71 12.41 2.79 4.74
N LYS A 72 12.53 2.61 6.05
CA LYS A 72 13.65 1.90 6.69
C LYS A 72 13.36 0.41 6.80
N GLN A 73 14.41 -0.39 6.96
CA GLN A 73 14.27 -1.87 7.04
C GLN A 73 13.30 -2.31 8.15
N ASP A 74 13.25 -1.60 9.27
CA ASP A 74 12.41 -1.89 10.45
C ASP A 74 11.03 -1.23 10.42
N GLU A 75 10.68 -0.53 9.33
CA GLU A 75 9.41 0.18 9.16
C GLU A 75 8.38 -0.61 8.34
N SER A 76 8.79 -1.75 7.77
CA SER A 76 7.92 -2.63 6.98
C SER A 76 6.91 -3.39 7.83
N VAL A 77 5.77 -3.75 7.23
CA VAL A 77 4.63 -4.38 7.93
C VAL A 77 5.01 -5.69 8.62
N ASP A 78 5.82 -6.55 7.99
CA ASP A 78 6.31 -7.80 8.58
C ASP A 78 7.25 -7.53 9.76
N CYS A 79 8.09 -6.50 9.68
CA CYS A 79 8.94 -6.09 10.79
C CYS A 79 8.12 -5.57 11.97
N LYS A 80 7.06 -4.78 11.72
CA LYS A 80 6.16 -4.30 12.77
C LYS A 80 5.36 -5.43 13.41
N LEU A 81 4.82 -6.36 12.62
CA LEU A 81 4.12 -7.54 13.14
C LEU A 81 5.07 -8.43 13.98
N LYS A 82 6.30 -8.63 13.51
CA LYS A 82 7.32 -9.39 14.26
C LYS A 82 7.66 -8.75 15.60
N GLN A 83 7.74 -7.42 15.68
CA GLN A 83 7.96 -6.70 16.94
C GLN A 83 6.81 -6.90 17.94
N LEU A 84 5.59 -7.11 17.44
CA LEU A 84 4.41 -7.44 18.23
C LEU A 84 4.28 -8.94 18.53
N GLY A 85 5.17 -9.78 17.99
CA GLY A 85 5.10 -11.23 18.14
C GLY A 85 3.98 -11.89 17.34
N ILE A 86 3.48 -11.23 16.29
CA ILE A 86 2.36 -11.69 15.46
C ILE A 86 2.91 -12.21 14.13
N ALA A 87 2.59 -13.45 13.79
CA ALA A 87 2.88 -14.00 12.47
C ALA A 87 1.82 -13.54 11.45
N PRO A 88 2.17 -13.33 10.16
CA PRO A 88 1.19 -12.99 9.13
C PRO A 88 0.01 -13.98 9.03
N SER A 89 0.24 -15.26 9.31
CA SER A 89 -0.79 -16.30 9.33
C SER A 89 -1.83 -16.17 10.45
N GLU A 90 -1.55 -15.32 11.45
CA GLU A 90 -2.50 -15.00 12.53
C GLU A 90 -3.46 -13.88 12.16
N ILE A 91 -3.26 -13.21 11.03
CA ILE A 91 -4.17 -12.17 10.54
C ILE A 91 -5.39 -12.85 9.95
N ASP A 92 -6.56 -12.61 10.55
CA ASP A 92 -7.82 -13.18 10.09
C ASP A 92 -8.34 -12.49 8.83
N TYR A 93 -8.13 -11.17 8.76
CA TYR A 93 -8.60 -10.32 7.68
C TYR A 93 -7.56 -9.26 7.32
N LEU A 94 -7.16 -9.20 6.06
CA LEU A 94 -6.39 -8.11 5.47
C LEU A 94 -7.30 -7.36 4.51
N PHE A 95 -7.55 -6.08 4.78
CA PHE A 95 -8.32 -5.18 3.91
C PHE A 95 -7.40 -4.15 3.26
N PHE A 96 -7.59 -3.92 1.97
CA PHE A 96 -7.02 -2.76 1.29
C PHE A 96 -8.04 -1.63 1.20
N SER A 97 -7.61 -0.43 1.59
CA SER A 97 -8.38 0.79 1.36
C SER A 97 -8.47 1.11 -0.14
N HIS A 98 -7.37 0.90 -0.87
CA HIS A 98 -7.23 0.97 -2.32
C HIS A 98 -5.93 0.26 -2.76
N MET A 99 -5.71 0.12 -4.07
CA MET A 99 -4.64 -0.74 -4.61
C MET A 99 -3.39 0.01 -5.10
N ASP A 100 -3.16 1.24 -4.61
CA ASP A 100 -1.95 1.99 -4.90
C ASP A 100 -0.70 1.41 -4.21
N PHE A 101 0.48 1.74 -4.74
CA PHE A 101 1.75 1.11 -4.34
C PHE A 101 2.09 1.29 -2.85
N ASP A 102 1.73 2.43 -2.25
CA ASP A 102 1.98 2.74 -0.85
C ASP A 102 0.99 2.06 0.10
N HIS A 103 -0.07 1.43 -0.42
CA HIS A 103 -1.05 0.69 0.37
C HIS A 103 -0.91 -0.83 0.17
N ALA A 104 -0.76 -1.27 -1.08
CA ALA A 104 -0.65 -2.69 -1.46
C ALA A 104 0.80 -3.19 -1.64
N GLY A 105 1.79 -2.31 -1.53
CA GLY A 105 3.19 -2.64 -1.78
C GLY A 105 3.73 -3.78 -0.92
N GLY A 106 3.37 -3.79 0.37
CA GLY A 106 3.81 -4.80 1.34
C GLY A 106 3.07 -6.14 1.28
N LEU A 107 2.09 -6.34 0.39
CA LEU A 107 1.23 -7.54 0.36
C LEU A 107 2.03 -8.85 0.35
N ARG A 108 3.14 -8.92 -0.39
CA ARG A 108 4.00 -10.12 -0.46
C ARG A 108 4.51 -10.57 0.91
N LEU A 109 4.72 -9.63 1.83
CA LEU A 109 5.29 -9.84 3.16
C LEU A 109 4.27 -10.44 4.14
N VAL A 110 2.97 -10.27 3.85
CA VAL A 110 1.86 -10.73 4.69
C VAL A 110 0.85 -11.59 3.92
N LYS A 111 1.30 -12.21 2.82
CA LYS A 111 0.46 -13.01 1.91
C LYS A 111 -0.20 -14.22 2.56
N ASP A 112 0.28 -14.62 3.74
CA ASP A 112 -0.22 -15.79 4.48
C ASP A 112 -1.40 -15.44 5.41
N ALA A 113 -1.86 -14.18 5.40
CA ALA A 113 -3.12 -13.78 6.05
C ALA A 113 -4.30 -14.63 5.55
N LYS A 114 -5.23 -14.98 6.45
CA LYS A 114 -6.28 -15.98 6.16
C LYS A 114 -7.25 -15.51 5.08
N GLN A 115 -7.64 -14.25 5.11
CA GLN A 115 -8.55 -13.64 4.13
C GLN A 115 -8.00 -12.28 3.69
N ILE A 116 -7.82 -12.10 2.38
CA ILE A 116 -7.30 -10.88 1.79
C ILE A 116 -8.37 -10.27 0.91
N MET A 117 -8.71 -9.01 1.17
CA MET A 117 -9.92 -8.37 0.67
C MET A 117 -9.62 -6.96 0.16
N ALA A 118 -10.33 -6.56 -0.88
CA ALA A 118 -10.30 -5.23 -1.45
C ALA A 118 -11.65 -4.95 -2.12
N ALA A 119 -11.98 -3.67 -2.34
CA ALA A 119 -13.16 -3.30 -3.11
C ALA A 119 -13.08 -3.87 -4.54
N LYS A 120 -14.23 -4.28 -5.10
CA LYS A 120 -14.28 -4.88 -6.44
C LYS A 120 -13.75 -3.93 -7.51
N GLU A 121 -14.05 -2.65 -7.36
CA GLU A 121 -13.63 -1.57 -8.25
C GLU A 121 -12.11 -1.44 -8.27
N GLU A 122 -11.48 -1.45 -7.09
CA GLU A 122 -10.03 -1.42 -6.91
C GLU A 122 -9.33 -2.66 -7.50
N ILE A 123 -9.94 -3.84 -7.31
CA ILE A 123 -9.45 -5.08 -7.91
C ILE A 123 -9.53 -5.02 -9.45
N ALA A 124 -10.55 -4.36 -10.01
CA ALA A 124 -10.71 -4.21 -11.45
C ALA A 124 -9.71 -3.19 -12.04
N ASP A 125 -9.36 -2.16 -11.27
CA ASP A 125 -8.41 -1.11 -11.66
C ASP A 125 -6.93 -1.51 -11.46
N ARG A 126 -6.67 -2.67 -10.83
CA ARG A 126 -5.32 -3.24 -10.60
C ARG A 126 -4.43 -3.38 -11.85
N LYS A 127 -5.02 -3.26 -13.04
CA LYS A 127 -4.44 -3.56 -14.37
C LYS A 127 -3.17 -2.79 -14.71
N ILE A 128 -2.85 -1.73 -13.98
CA ILE A 128 -1.66 -0.92 -14.25
C ILE A 128 -0.49 -1.24 -13.29
N LEU A 129 -0.71 -1.89 -12.13
CA LEU A 129 0.31 -1.91 -11.05
C LEU A 129 0.79 -3.29 -10.53
N PHE A 130 0.02 -4.38 -10.57
CA PHE A 130 0.44 -5.63 -9.90
C PHE A 130 0.01 -6.95 -10.58
N PRO A 131 0.93 -7.67 -11.25
CA PRO A 131 0.71 -9.06 -11.66
C PRO A 131 0.63 -10.05 -10.47
N LEU A 132 1.19 -9.69 -9.31
CA LEU A 132 1.29 -10.59 -8.14
C LEU A 132 -0.07 -10.84 -7.44
N CYS A 133 -1.01 -9.90 -7.56
CA CYS A 133 -2.32 -9.97 -6.91
C CYS A 133 -3.17 -11.14 -7.39
N GLU A 134 -3.00 -11.60 -8.63
CA GLU A 134 -3.86 -12.65 -9.18
C GLU A 134 -3.70 -14.01 -8.50
N LYS A 135 -2.53 -14.29 -7.91
CA LYS A 135 -2.18 -15.64 -7.48
C LYS A 135 -2.45 -15.93 -5.99
N HIS A 136 -2.69 -14.90 -5.17
CA HIS A 136 -2.83 -15.02 -3.71
C HIS A 136 -4.10 -14.38 -3.15
N LEU A 137 -4.88 -13.67 -3.98
CA LEU A 137 -6.17 -13.15 -3.53
C LEU A 137 -7.22 -14.26 -3.61
N GLY A 138 -7.60 -14.81 -2.46
CA GLY A 138 -8.90 -15.43 -2.28
C GLY A 138 -9.95 -14.34 -2.41
N LEU A 139 -10.32 -14.00 -3.66
CA LEU A 139 -11.20 -12.88 -3.99
C LEU A 139 -12.61 -13.14 -3.48
N TYR A 140 -12.87 -12.83 -2.21
CA TYR A 140 -14.23 -12.66 -1.75
C TYR A 140 -14.76 -11.32 -2.28
N GLN A 141 -15.72 -11.42 -3.19
CA GLN A 141 -16.40 -10.29 -3.79
C GLN A 141 -17.37 -9.70 -2.76
N TYR A 142 -17.09 -8.51 -2.25
CA TYR A 142 -18.05 -7.77 -1.42
C TYR A 142 -18.56 -6.55 -2.18
N ARG A 143 -19.84 -6.24 -1.95
CA ARG A 143 -20.46 -5.00 -2.39
C ARG A 143 -20.07 -3.92 -1.39
N THR A 144 -19.22 -2.97 -1.79
CA THR A 144 -19.00 -1.75 -1.03
C THR A 144 -20.29 -0.94 -1.04
N VAL A 145 -20.99 -0.88 0.09
CA VAL A 145 -22.13 0.03 0.29
C VAL A 145 -21.58 1.22 1.08
N CYS A 146 -21.44 2.36 0.41
CA CYS A 146 -21.22 3.63 1.09
C CYS A 146 -22.54 4.00 1.78
N ILE A 147 -22.57 4.02 3.11
CA ILE A 147 -23.71 4.47 3.91
C ILE A 147 -23.59 5.96 4.15
#